data_AF-A0A7S0HKN6-F1
#
_entry.id   AF-A0A7S0HKN6-F1
#
_cell.length_a   1.000
_cell.length_b   1.000
_cell.length_c   1.000
_cell.angle_alpha   90.00
_cell.angle_beta   90.00
_cell.angle_gamma   90.00
#
_symmetry.space_group_name_H-M   'P 1'
#
loop_
_entity.id
_entity.type
_entity.pdbx_description
1 polymer ?
#
loop_
_entity_poly.entity_id
_entity_poly.type
_entity_poly.pdbx_seq_one_letter_code
_entity_poly.pdbx_strand_id
1 'polypeptide(L)'
;IIVNVVLAVLLDEFLKAASDEKAAMHRERNSNSELKLLYTALDPLLAHLSQFHSTDDLLRRLSDLFQVLDHDFDGILTLDEFSGGLKKLAFRPIVQIDPRGLVEMLRVMQSHGSTLLDVERIIAVGMEKSQFMEFMRFHLRRYVQRVVSRTIALETHEDNGTSSILFILKYVVTALDELSNLVYTLTDPAMTRKTSADGHRELQVHVRTATPIPEAAQEATSSREEIAMPGTELPDRVAMSDQARAMLEEVGCEFVVEKLERGGVREARDVEALRQDEEHFDDVMDKCGVTR
;
A
#
# COMPACT_ATOMS: atom_id res chain seq x y z
N ILE A 1 -33.30 -49.22 28.12
CA ILE A 1 -33.24 -49.10 26.64
C ILE A 1 -33.69 -47.72 26.17
N ILE A 2 -34.92 -47.27 26.47
CA ILE A 2 -35.44 -45.95 26.04
C ILE A 2 -34.55 -44.77 26.48
N VAL A 3 -34.08 -44.77 27.73
CA VAL A 3 -33.19 -43.72 28.26
C VAL A 3 -31.90 -43.57 27.45
N ASN A 4 -31.33 -44.69 26.99
CA ASN A 4 -30.08 -44.67 26.22
C ASN A 4 -30.29 -44.08 24.82
N VAL A 5 -31.46 -44.30 24.22
CA VAL A 5 -31.80 -43.75 22.90
C VAL A 5 -31.99 -42.24 22.97
N VAL A 6 -32.71 -41.73 23.98
CA VAL A 6 -32.91 -40.29 24.17
C VAL A 6 -31.59 -39.58 24.47
N LEU A 7 -30.74 -40.17 25.31
CA LEU A 7 -29.42 -39.61 25.63
C LEU A 7 -28.54 -39.48 24.38
N ALA A 8 -28.55 -40.48 23.50
CA ALA A 8 -27.78 -40.45 22.26
C ALA A 8 -28.23 -39.32 21.31
N VAL A 9 -29.55 -39.12 21.15
CA VAL A 9 -30.08 -38.04 20.28
C VAL A 9 -29.76 -36.65 20.84
N LEU A 10 -29.87 -36.46 22.15
CA LEU A 10 -29.52 -35.18 22.78
C LEU A 10 -28.02 -34.87 22.68
N LEU A 11 -27.16 -35.89 22.80
CA LEU A 11 -25.73 -35.73 22.61
C LEU A 11 -25.38 -35.40 21.16
N ASP A 12 -26.07 -36.01 20.19
CA ASP A 12 -25.83 -35.75 18.76
C ASP A 12 -26.21 -34.31 18.39
N GLU A 13 -27.38 -33.84 18.83
CA GLU A 13 -27.79 -32.44 18.65
C GLU A 13 -26.89 -31.45 19.39
N PHE A 14 -26.45 -31.78 20.61
CA PHE A 14 -25.48 -30.95 21.34
C PHE A 14 -24.13 -30.88 20.64
N LEU A 15 -23.60 -32.02 20.16
CA LEU A 15 -22.33 -32.06 19.42
C LEU A 15 -22.42 -31.30 18.10
N LYS A 16 -23.55 -31.40 17.41
CA LYS A 16 -23.81 -30.63 16.19
C LYS A 16 -23.85 -29.14 16.48
N ALA A 17 -24.61 -28.70 17.48
CA ALA A 17 -24.66 -27.30 17.89
C ALA A 17 -23.28 -26.77 18.31
N ALA A 18 -22.52 -27.54 19.09
CA ALA A 18 -21.16 -27.17 19.52
C ALA A 18 -20.17 -27.12 18.33
N SER A 19 -20.30 -28.03 17.37
CA SER A 19 -19.50 -28.03 16.14
C SER A 19 -19.84 -26.83 15.26
N ASP A 20 -21.12 -26.51 15.10
CA ASP A 20 -21.59 -25.37 14.31
C ASP A 20 -21.16 -24.04 14.96
N GLU A 21 -21.26 -23.93 16.29
CA GLU A 21 -20.77 -22.76 17.06
C GLU A 21 -19.25 -22.61 16.93
N LYS A 22 -18.48 -23.70 17.06
CA LYS A 22 -17.03 -23.67 16.86
C LYS A 22 -16.64 -23.28 15.44
N ALA A 23 -17.36 -23.78 14.43
CA ALA A 23 -17.15 -23.41 13.03
C ALA A 23 -17.50 -21.95 12.76
N ALA A 24 -18.58 -21.43 13.35
CA ALA A 24 -18.96 -20.02 13.27
C ALA A 24 -17.89 -19.13 13.93
N MET A 25 -17.42 -19.48 15.12
CA MET A 25 -16.36 -18.77 15.83
C MET A 25 -15.04 -18.75 15.05
N HIS A 26 -14.67 -19.86 14.40
CA HIS A 26 -13.49 -19.90 13.52
C HIS A 26 -13.65 -19.03 12.28
N ARG A 27 -14.83 -19.00 11.65
CA ARG A 27 -15.10 -18.09 10.52
C ARG A 27 -15.02 -16.62 10.94
N GLU A 28 -15.56 -16.27 12.11
CA GLU A 28 -15.48 -14.92 12.64
C GLU A 28 -14.03 -14.53 12.99
N ARG A 29 -13.25 -15.46 13.54
CA ARG A 29 -11.84 -15.22 13.86
C ARG A 29 -10.99 -15.04 12.59
N ASN A 30 -11.22 -15.86 11.56
CA ASN A 30 -10.49 -15.79 10.30
C ASN A 30 -10.87 -14.55 9.49
N SER A 31 -12.15 -14.20 9.42
CA SER A 31 -12.60 -12.96 8.79
C SER A 31 -12.04 -11.73 9.53
N ASN A 32 -11.97 -11.75 10.86
CA ASN A 32 -11.33 -10.66 11.60
C ASN A 32 -9.81 -10.59 11.38
N SER A 33 -9.10 -11.69 11.16
CA SER A 33 -7.66 -11.64 10.81
C SER A 33 -7.41 -11.13 9.40
N GLU A 34 -8.23 -11.52 8.42
CA GLU A 34 -8.13 -10.98 7.06
C GLU A 34 -8.47 -9.49 7.03
N LEU A 35 -9.49 -9.07 7.79
CA LEU A 35 -9.83 -7.67 7.95
C LEU A 35 -8.75 -6.86 8.66
N LYS A 36 -7.95 -7.48 9.55
CA LYS A 36 -6.80 -6.84 10.21
C LYS A 36 -5.69 -6.47 9.22
N LEU A 37 -5.43 -7.31 8.22
CA LEU A 37 -4.44 -7.05 7.17
C LEU A 37 -4.82 -5.84 6.30
N LEU A 38 -6.11 -5.48 6.27
CA LEU A 38 -6.59 -4.33 5.52
C LEU A 38 -6.46 -3.01 6.27
N TYR A 39 -6.04 -2.99 7.55
CA TYR A 39 -5.88 -1.73 8.27
C TYR A 39 -4.58 -1.05 7.86
N THR A 40 -4.65 0.24 7.54
CA THR A 40 -3.45 1.08 7.43
C THR A 40 -3.24 1.88 8.70
N ALA A 41 -1.98 2.20 9.00
CA ALA A 41 -1.64 3.04 10.15
C ALA A 41 -2.32 4.42 10.13
N LEU A 42 -2.68 4.95 8.95
CA LEU A 42 -3.44 6.20 8.80
C LEU A 42 -4.93 6.08 9.14
N ASP A 43 -5.50 4.88 9.32
CA ASP A 43 -6.95 4.69 9.44
C ASP A 43 -7.62 5.52 10.53
N PRO A 44 -7.04 5.69 11.74
CA PRO A 44 -7.65 6.54 12.77
C PRO A 44 -7.81 8.00 12.30
N LEU A 45 -6.81 8.52 11.58
CA LEU A 45 -6.86 9.85 10.99
C LEU A 45 -7.87 9.92 9.84
N LEU A 46 -7.86 8.93 8.93
CA LEU A 46 -8.77 8.89 7.78
C LEU A 46 -10.23 8.71 8.20
N ALA A 47 -10.49 7.98 9.30
CA ALA A 47 -11.80 7.85 9.92
C ALA A 47 -12.32 9.17 10.51
N HIS A 48 -11.42 10.03 11.00
CA HIS A 48 -11.79 11.37 11.44
C HIS A 48 -12.05 12.29 10.24
N LEU A 49 -11.20 12.22 9.21
CA LEU A 49 -11.32 13.02 8.00
C LEU A 49 -12.54 12.65 7.17
N SER A 50 -13.02 11.40 7.21
CA SER A 50 -14.20 10.95 6.47
C SER A 50 -15.53 11.57 6.93
N GLN A 51 -15.56 12.19 8.13
CA GLN A 51 -16.74 12.84 8.71
C GLN A 51 -16.91 14.29 8.20
N PHE A 52 -16.58 14.55 6.94
CA PHE A 52 -16.74 15.86 6.30
C PHE A 52 -18.14 15.99 5.68
N HIS A 53 -18.66 17.22 5.62
CA HIS A 53 -20.01 17.49 5.09
C HIS A 53 -19.99 18.06 3.67
N SER A 54 -18.85 18.61 3.24
CA SER A 54 -18.67 19.18 1.90
C SER A 54 -17.20 19.10 1.48
N THR A 55 -16.94 19.24 0.18
CA THR A 55 -15.58 19.28 -0.36
C THR A 55 -14.75 20.42 0.23
N ASP A 56 -15.38 21.58 0.50
CA ASP A 56 -14.71 22.73 1.12
C ASP A 56 -14.36 22.47 2.59
N ASP A 57 -15.22 21.75 3.33
CA ASP A 57 -14.93 21.30 4.70
C ASP A 57 -13.72 20.37 4.71
N LEU A 58 -13.68 19.38 3.80
CA LEU A 58 -12.53 18.48 3.67
C LEU A 58 -11.24 19.25 3.34
N LEU A 59 -11.30 20.18 2.38
CA LEU A 59 -10.15 21.01 2.00
C LEU A 59 -9.63 21.86 3.16
N ARG A 60 -10.54 22.45 3.94
CA ARG A 60 -10.19 23.22 5.14
C ARG A 60 -9.51 22.33 6.17
N ARG A 61 -10.10 21.17 6.50
CA ARG A 61 -9.54 20.21 7.47
C ARG A 61 -8.15 19.72 7.07
N LEU A 62 -7.94 19.42 5.78
CA LEU A 62 -6.62 19.03 5.28
C LEU A 62 -5.63 20.19 5.33
N SER A 63 -6.09 21.43 5.10
CA SER A 63 -5.24 22.62 5.22
C SER A 63 -4.80 22.85 6.67
N ASP A 64 -5.74 22.73 7.60
CA ASP A 64 -5.48 22.88 9.03
C ASP A 64 -4.55 21.76 9.51
N LEU A 65 -4.77 20.52 9.06
CA LEU A 65 -3.90 19.39 9.34
C LEU A 65 -2.48 19.63 8.82
N PHE A 66 -2.31 20.13 7.59
CA PHE A 66 -0.99 20.46 7.06
C PHE A 66 -0.28 21.48 7.96
N GLN A 67 -0.96 22.56 8.34
CA GLN A 67 -0.40 23.60 9.22
C GLN A 67 -0.04 23.10 10.62
N VAL A 68 -0.71 22.05 11.11
CA VAL A 68 -0.37 21.45 12.40
C VAL A 68 0.84 20.51 12.29
N LEU A 69 1.04 19.89 11.13
CA LEU A 69 2.16 18.99 10.88
C LEU A 69 3.44 19.75 10.51
N ASP A 70 3.31 20.82 9.73
CA ASP A 70 4.37 21.75 9.32
C ASP A 70 4.77 22.62 10.53
N HIS A 71 5.80 22.19 11.26
CA HIS A 71 6.17 22.77 12.55
C HIS A 71 7.02 24.04 12.39
N ASP A 72 7.78 24.14 11.30
CA ASP A 72 8.63 25.29 11.02
C ASP A 72 7.97 26.34 10.10
N PHE A 73 6.78 26.03 9.56
CA PHE A 73 5.97 26.91 8.71
C PHE A 73 6.66 27.30 7.41
N ASP A 74 7.55 26.45 6.89
CA ASP A 74 8.23 26.71 5.62
C ASP A 74 7.36 26.35 4.39
N GLY A 75 6.22 25.70 4.61
CA GLY A 75 5.28 25.26 3.58
C GLY A 75 5.63 23.93 2.91
N ILE A 76 6.63 23.22 3.44
CA ILE A 76 7.13 21.93 2.99
C ILE A 76 7.08 20.96 4.17
N LEU A 77 6.48 19.80 3.98
CA LEU A 77 6.35 18.81 5.04
C LEU A 77 7.38 17.70 4.85
N THR A 78 8.41 17.68 5.69
CA THR A 78 9.41 16.61 5.67
C THR A 78 8.82 15.29 6.20
N LEU A 79 9.45 14.15 5.88
CA LEU A 79 8.97 12.83 6.34
C LEU A 79 8.99 12.71 7.88
N ASP A 80 9.99 13.32 8.52
CA ASP A 80 10.14 13.31 9.97
C ASP A 80 9.08 14.19 10.65
N GLU A 81 8.74 15.34 10.07
CA GLU A 81 7.64 16.18 10.54
C GLU A 81 6.29 15.52 10.35
N PHE A 82 6.07 14.85 9.21
CA PHE A 82 4.85 14.09 8.99
C PHE A 82 4.71 12.98 10.05
N SER A 83 5.72 12.11 10.22
CA SER A 83 5.67 11.02 11.21
C SER A 83 5.59 11.54 12.65
N GLY A 84 6.39 12.56 12.98
CA GLY A 84 6.43 13.17 14.31
C GLY A 84 5.15 13.93 14.65
N GLY A 85 4.59 14.64 13.69
CA GLY A 85 3.34 15.38 13.81
C GLY A 85 2.15 14.44 13.99
N LEU A 86 2.06 13.34 13.25
CA LEU A 86 1.00 12.34 13.41
C LEU A 86 0.96 11.73 14.82
N LYS A 87 2.14 11.49 15.43
CA LYS A 87 2.22 11.01 16.82
C LYS A 87 1.67 12.00 17.84
N LYS A 88 1.71 13.31 17.54
CA LYS A 88 1.21 14.38 18.43
C LYS A 88 -0.31 14.57 18.36
N LEU A 89 -0.98 14.11 17.30
CA LEU A 89 -2.43 14.31 17.10
C LEU A 89 -3.34 13.49 18.04
N ALA A 90 -2.77 12.69 18.95
CA ALA A 90 -3.47 11.99 20.03
C ALA A 90 -4.68 11.12 19.60
N PHE A 91 -4.65 10.57 18.38
CA PHE A 91 -5.63 9.58 17.93
C PHE A 91 -5.57 8.29 18.76
N ARG A 92 -6.69 7.56 18.77
CA ARG A 92 -6.78 6.23 19.38
C ARG A 92 -7.30 5.22 18.33
N PRO A 93 -6.50 4.21 17.94
CA PRO A 93 -5.09 4.00 18.31
C PRO A 93 -4.15 5.12 17.83
N ILE A 94 -2.97 5.24 18.45
CA ILE A 94 -1.96 6.23 18.06
C ILE A 94 -1.49 5.90 16.64
N VAL A 95 -1.53 6.89 15.75
CA VAL A 95 -1.01 6.76 14.39
C VAL A 95 0.51 6.77 14.45
N GLN A 96 1.12 5.64 14.11
CA GLN A 96 2.57 5.50 14.02
C GLN A 96 2.94 4.98 12.65
N ILE A 97 3.69 5.79 11.90
CA ILE A 97 4.18 5.44 10.58
C ILE A 97 5.68 5.68 10.60
N ASP A 98 6.45 4.65 10.30
CA ASP A 98 7.88 4.78 10.11
C ASP A 98 8.16 5.45 8.74
N PRO A 99 9.28 6.18 8.59
CA PRO A 99 9.60 6.83 7.32
C PRO A 99 9.61 5.86 6.13
N ARG A 100 9.97 4.58 6.33
CA ARG A 100 9.96 3.57 5.26
C ARG A 100 8.53 3.21 4.84
N GLY A 101 7.62 3.02 5.80
CA GLY A 101 6.20 2.80 5.51
C GLY A 101 5.59 3.98 4.75
N LEU A 102 5.94 5.21 5.10
CA LEU A 102 5.49 6.41 4.39
C LEU A 102 5.99 6.45 2.93
N VAL A 103 7.26 6.12 2.70
CA VAL A 103 7.83 5.99 1.34
C VAL A 103 7.11 4.92 0.53
N GLU A 104 6.79 3.78 1.13
CA GLU A 104 6.07 2.72 0.45
C GLU A 104 4.65 3.16 0.06
N MET A 105 3.96 3.87 0.96
CA MET A 105 2.65 4.45 0.66
C MET A 105 2.70 5.45 -0.51
N LEU A 106 3.75 6.28 -0.57
CA LEU A 106 3.98 7.21 -1.68
C LEU A 106 4.23 6.48 -3.00
N ARG A 107 5.02 5.39 -2.99
CA ARG A 107 5.28 4.56 -4.17
C ARG A 107 4.02 3.86 -4.67
N VAL A 108 3.20 3.33 -3.77
CA VAL A 108 1.89 2.76 -4.13
C VAL A 108 1.03 3.82 -4.80
N MET A 109 1.02 5.06 -4.31
CA MET A 109 0.26 6.12 -4.96
C MET A 109 0.81 6.48 -6.35
N GLN A 110 2.14 6.54 -6.50
CA GLN A 110 2.79 6.79 -7.79
C GLN A 110 2.48 5.67 -8.82
N SER A 111 2.43 4.41 -8.39
CA SER A 111 2.08 3.28 -9.27
C SER A 111 0.64 3.31 -9.77
N HIS A 112 -0.25 4.03 -9.08
CA HIS A 112 -1.64 4.25 -9.50
C HIS A 112 -1.80 5.47 -10.42
N GLY A 113 -0.70 6.02 -10.96
CA GLY A 113 -0.72 7.06 -11.98
C GLY A 113 -0.79 8.49 -11.45
N SER A 114 -0.52 8.72 -10.16
CA SER A 114 -0.32 10.09 -9.67
C SER A 114 0.99 10.65 -10.23
N THR A 115 0.88 11.60 -11.16
CA THR A 115 2.02 12.27 -11.81
C THR A 115 2.60 13.41 -10.96
N LEU A 116 1.87 13.85 -9.95
CA LEU A 116 2.22 14.99 -9.09
C LEU A 116 3.17 14.59 -7.93
N LEU A 117 3.34 13.29 -7.69
CA LEU A 117 4.26 12.75 -6.71
C LEU A 117 5.55 12.24 -7.35
N ASP A 118 6.55 13.10 -7.42
CA ASP A 118 7.93 12.67 -7.56
C ASP A 118 8.43 12.20 -6.19
N VAL A 119 8.36 10.88 -5.95
CA VAL A 119 8.70 10.26 -4.66
C VAL A 119 10.14 10.56 -4.25
N GLU A 120 11.09 10.55 -5.19
CA GLU A 120 12.50 10.82 -4.89
C GLU A 120 12.71 12.28 -4.49
N ARG A 121 12.02 13.22 -5.15
CA ARG A 121 12.03 14.63 -4.76
C ARG A 121 11.38 14.83 -3.39
N ILE A 122 10.27 14.16 -3.10
CA ILE A 122 9.59 14.26 -1.80
C ILE A 122 10.47 13.71 -0.66
N ILE A 123 11.21 12.62 -0.91
CA ILE A 123 12.17 12.10 0.08
C ILE A 123 13.30 13.09 0.33
N ALA A 124 13.81 13.73 -0.73
CA ALA A 124 14.96 14.62 -0.62
C ALA A 124 14.64 16.01 -0.05
N VAL A 125 13.48 16.58 -0.42
CA VAL A 125 13.12 17.97 -0.12
C VAL A 125 11.95 18.06 0.87
N GLY A 126 11.05 17.08 0.86
CA GLY A 126 9.77 17.14 1.56
C GLY A 126 8.59 17.36 0.61
N MET A 127 7.40 17.36 1.19
CA MET A 127 6.13 17.37 0.47
C MET A 127 5.49 18.75 0.51
N GLU A 128 5.26 19.36 -0.66
CA GLU A 128 4.52 20.62 -0.75
C GLU A 128 3.05 20.42 -0.35
N LYS A 129 2.38 21.49 0.08
CA LYS A 129 0.95 21.43 0.48
C LYS A 129 0.03 20.79 -0.58
N SER A 130 0.25 21.07 -1.85
CA SER A 130 -0.51 20.47 -2.96
C SER A 130 -0.35 18.95 -3.01
N GLN A 131 0.88 18.47 -2.89
CA GLN A 131 1.23 17.05 -2.87
C GLN A 131 0.64 16.36 -1.63
N PHE A 132 0.68 17.01 -0.47
CA PHE A 132 0.05 16.53 0.75
C PHE A 132 -1.47 16.35 0.60
N MET A 133 -2.13 17.35 0.03
CA MET A 133 -3.58 17.29 -0.20
C MET A 133 -3.96 16.12 -1.09
N GLU A 134 -3.19 15.88 -2.16
CA GLU A 134 -3.41 14.75 -3.05
C GLU A 134 -3.15 13.42 -2.36
N PHE A 135 -2.04 13.32 -1.62
CA PHE A 135 -1.68 12.15 -0.82
C PHE A 135 -2.80 11.77 0.15
N MET A 136 -3.30 12.74 0.92
CA MET A 136 -4.38 12.50 1.88
C MET A 136 -5.70 12.14 1.21
N ARG A 137 -6.03 12.75 0.06
CA ARG A 137 -7.23 12.39 -0.71
C ARG A 137 -7.16 10.99 -1.28
N PHE A 138 -6.02 10.58 -1.81
CA PHE A 138 -5.79 9.23 -2.31
C PHE A 138 -6.03 8.20 -1.20
N HIS A 139 -5.42 8.39 -0.04
CA HIS A 139 -5.59 7.48 1.09
C HIS A 139 -7.02 7.50 1.66
N LEU A 140 -7.66 8.67 1.73
CA LEU A 140 -9.05 8.77 2.17
C LEU A 140 -10.01 8.01 1.24
N ARG A 141 -9.78 8.08 -0.08
CA ARG A 141 -10.56 7.32 -1.07
C ARG A 141 -10.43 5.82 -0.84
N ARG A 142 -9.20 5.30 -0.68
CA ARG A 142 -8.97 3.88 -0.39
C ARG A 142 -9.55 3.46 0.96
N TYR A 143 -9.47 4.33 1.96
CA TYR A 143 -10.09 4.08 3.26
C TYR A 143 -11.61 3.90 3.12
N VAL A 144 -12.30 4.82 2.45
CA VAL A 144 -13.75 4.69 2.21
C VAL A 144 -14.08 3.43 1.42
N GLN A 145 -13.31 3.11 0.38
CA GLN A 145 -13.49 1.89 -0.41
C GLN A 145 -13.35 0.62 0.42
N ARG A 146 -12.37 0.56 1.34
CA ARG A 146 -12.19 -0.55 2.27
C ARG A 146 -13.34 -0.64 3.27
N VAL A 147 -13.77 0.49 3.85
CA VAL A 147 -14.90 0.53 4.79
C VAL A 147 -16.16 -0.01 4.12
N VAL A 148 -16.51 0.48 2.93
CA VAL A 148 -17.67 0.00 2.16
C VAL A 148 -17.53 -1.49 1.84
N SER A 149 -16.35 -1.94 1.37
CA SER A 149 -16.11 -3.35 1.07
C SER A 149 -16.25 -4.25 2.29
N ARG A 150 -15.79 -3.79 3.46
CA ARG A 150 -15.95 -4.49 4.73
C ARG A 150 -17.41 -4.57 5.14
N THR A 151 -18.16 -3.46 5.07
CA THR A 151 -19.58 -3.47 5.42
C THR A 151 -20.35 -4.45 4.54
N ILE A 152 -20.07 -4.48 3.22
CA ILE A 152 -20.65 -5.47 2.31
C ILE A 152 -20.33 -6.89 2.78
N ALA A 153 -19.06 -7.18 3.10
CA ALA A 153 -18.65 -8.52 3.50
C ALA A 153 -19.28 -9.01 4.81
N LEU A 154 -19.60 -8.09 5.73
CA LEU A 154 -20.24 -8.42 7.01
C LEU A 154 -21.76 -8.57 6.90
N GLU A 155 -22.41 -7.85 5.99
CA GLU A 155 -23.87 -7.75 5.93
C GLU A 155 -24.53 -8.79 5.00
N THR A 156 -23.75 -9.57 4.26
CA THR A 156 -24.22 -10.65 3.36
C THR A 156 -24.92 -11.82 4.05
N HIS A 157 -24.96 -11.86 5.39
CA HIS A 157 -25.48 -13.01 6.11
C HIS A 157 -26.96 -12.92 6.54
N GLU A 158 -27.59 -11.74 6.55
CA GLU A 158 -28.95 -11.62 7.12
C GLU A 158 -29.98 -10.83 6.29
N ASP A 159 -29.59 -9.90 5.39
CA ASP A 159 -30.56 -9.11 4.60
C ASP A 159 -30.13 -8.88 3.14
N ASN A 160 -30.76 -9.61 2.21
CA ASN A 160 -30.50 -9.52 0.77
C ASN A 160 -30.68 -8.10 0.17
N GLY A 161 -31.48 -7.25 0.82
CA GLY A 161 -31.74 -5.87 0.38
C GLY A 161 -30.54 -4.94 0.61
N THR A 162 -29.90 -5.02 1.78
CA THR A 162 -28.85 -4.08 2.17
C THR A 162 -27.55 -4.34 1.42
N SER A 163 -27.21 -5.61 1.17
CA SER A 163 -26.03 -5.96 0.35
C SER A 163 -26.10 -5.37 -1.06
N SER A 164 -27.30 -5.31 -1.67
CA SER A 164 -27.50 -4.73 -3.00
C SER A 164 -27.25 -3.22 -3.01
N ILE A 165 -27.73 -2.51 -1.98
CA ILE A 165 -27.53 -1.05 -1.83
C ILE A 165 -26.05 -0.74 -1.64
N LEU A 166 -25.36 -1.49 -0.79
CA LEU A 166 -23.93 -1.28 -0.57
C LEU A 166 -23.09 -1.62 -1.79
N PHE A 167 -23.46 -2.65 -2.56
CA PHE A 167 -22.80 -2.97 -3.82
C PHE A 167 -22.96 -1.83 -4.83
N ILE A 168 -24.16 -1.26 -4.95
CA ILE A 168 -24.42 -0.07 -5.80
C ILE A 168 -23.57 1.11 -5.31
N LEU A 169 -23.51 1.36 -4.00
CA LEU A 169 -22.69 2.43 -3.44
C LEU A 169 -21.20 2.24 -3.74
N LYS A 170 -20.68 1.01 -3.59
CA LYS A 170 -19.31 0.65 -3.98
C LYS A 170 -19.06 0.91 -5.46
N TYR A 171 -19.99 0.49 -6.32
CA TYR A 171 -19.89 0.70 -7.76
C TYR A 171 -19.86 2.19 -8.12
N VAL A 172 -20.73 3.00 -7.51
CA VAL A 172 -20.75 4.47 -7.71
C VAL A 172 -19.44 5.10 -7.26
N VAL A 173 -18.90 4.71 -6.10
CA VAL A 173 -17.62 5.23 -5.60
C VAL A 173 -16.47 4.89 -6.56
N THR A 174 -16.41 3.65 -7.07
CA THR A 174 -15.38 3.23 -8.05
C THR A 174 -15.56 3.93 -9.39
N ALA A 175 -16.78 4.06 -9.90
CA ALA A 175 -17.05 4.72 -11.18
C ALA A 175 -16.73 6.22 -11.14
N LEU A 176 -16.99 6.89 -10.01
CA LEU A 176 -16.59 8.28 -9.80
C LEU A 176 -15.07 8.45 -9.77
N ASP A 177 -14.35 7.44 -9.28
CA ASP A 177 -12.88 7.43 -9.29
C ASP A 177 -12.32 7.34 -10.71
N GLU A 178 -12.84 6.41 -11.50
CA GLU A 178 -12.48 6.26 -12.92
C GLU A 178 -12.78 7.54 -13.73
N LEU A 179 -13.94 8.15 -13.50
CA LEU A 179 -14.31 9.43 -14.13
C LEU A 179 -13.39 10.57 -13.70
N SER A 180 -13.03 10.63 -12.42
CA SER A 180 -12.08 11.63 -11.91
C SER A 180 -10.75 11.49 -12.64
N ASN A 181 -10.21 10.28 -12.75
CA ASN A 181 -8.94 10.03 -13.44
C ASN A 181 -9.01 10.37 -14.94
N LEU A 182 -10.14 10.06 -15.60
CA LEU A 182 -10.37 10.43 -16.99
C LEU A 182 -10.40 11.95 -17.18
N VAL A 183 -11.08 12.68 -16.29
CA VAL A 183 -11.14 14.15 -16.35
C VAL A 183 -9.74 14.74 -16.17
N TYR A 184 -8.94 14.23 -15.23
CA TYR A 184 -7.55 14.67 -15.01
C TYR A 184 -6.68 14.46 -16.26
N THR A 185 -6.76 13.30 -16.91
CA THR A 185 -5.99 13.05 -18.14
C THR A 185 -6.41 13.93 -19.31
N LEU A 186 -7.70 14.30 -19.40
CA LEU A 186 -8.22 15.18 -20.44
C LEU A 186 -7.90 16.67 -20.21
N THR A 187 -7.69 17.08 -18.95
CA THR A 187 -7.44 18.48 -18.59
C THR A 187 -5.97 18.87 -18.53
N ASP A 188 -5.04 17.99 -18.92
CA ASP A 188 -3.63 18.35 -19.06
C ASP A 188 -3.27 18.76 -20.51
N PRO A 189 -3.40 20.05 -20.87
CA PRO A 189 -3.07 20.55 -22.21
C PRO A 189 -1.57 20.54 -22.51
N ALA A 190 -0.70 20.17 -21.55
CA ALA A 190 0.75 20.18 -21.76
C ALA A 190 1.22 19.05 -22.69
N MET A 191 0.45 17.97 -22.84
CA MET A 191 0.89 16.79 -23.58
C MET A 191 0.61 16.83 -25.10
N THR A 192 -0.30 17.70 -25.57
CA THR A 192 -0.66 17.80 -27.00
C THR A 192 0.20 18.77 -27.83
N ARG A 193 1.19 19.46 -27.24
CA ARG A 193 1.99 20.49 -27.95
C ARG A 193 3.34 20.05 -28.51
N LYS A 194 3.77 18.79 -28.35
CA LYS A 194 5.12 18.34 -28.76
C LYS A 194 5.23 17.55 -30.07
N THR A 195 4.16 17.36 -30.84
CA THR A 195 4.23 16.55 -32.09
C THR A 195 4.01 17.33 -33.40
N SER A 196 4.05 18.68 -33.40
CA SER A 196 3.76 19.48 -34.61
C SER A 196 4.76 20.59 -34.93
N ALA A 197 6.04 20.41 -34.60
CA ALA A 197 7.08 21.33 -35.03
C ALA A 197 8.42 20.62 -35.31
N ASP A 198 8.40 19.61 -36.17
CA ASP A 198 9.61 19.19 -36.88
C ASP A 198 9.29 19.01 -38.37
N GLY A 199 9.67 20.02 -39.15
CA GLY A 199 9.33 20.13 -40.56
C GLY A 199 9.69 21.51 -41.11
N HIS A 200 10.94 21.61 -41.58
CA HIS A 200 11.59 22.71 -42.32
C HIS A 200 12.34 23.78 -41.50
N ARG A 201 13.69 23.67 -41.44
CA ARG A 201 14.57 24.35 -42.42
C ARG A 201 16.05 23.98 -42.29
N GLU A 202 16.65 23.88 -43.47
CA GLU A 202 18.02 23.56 -43.82
C GLU A 202 19.09 24.64 -43.49
N LEU A 203 20.32 24.15 -43.24
CA LEU A 203 21.65 24.61 -43.72
C LEU A 203 22.17 26.05 -43.46
N GLN A 204 23.28 26.13 -42.69
CA GLN A 204 24.60 26.72 -43.04
C GLN A 204 25.54 26.57 -41.81
N VAL A 205 26.55 25.69 -41.78
CA VAL A 205 27.94 25.76 -42.32
C VAL A 205 28.76 27.02 -41.96
N HIS A 206 29.61 26.92 -40.92
CA HIS A 206 31.01 27.44 -40.82
C HIS A 206 31.56 27.05 -39.41
N VAL A 207 32.51 26.13 -39.21
CA VAL A 207 33.97 26.08 -39.54
C VAL A 207 34.86 27.00 -38.68
N ARG A 208 35.91 26.38 -38.08
CA ARG A 208 37.14 26.91 -37.41
C ARG A 208 36.99 27.27 -35.91
N THR A 209 37.93 26.97 -35.00
CA THR A 209 39.33 26.50 -35.08
C THR A 209 39.77 25.97 -33.70
N ALA A 210 40.71 25.04 -33.72
CA ALA A 210 41.46 24.54 -32.56
C ALA A 210 42.50 25.54 -32.02
N THR A 211 42.85 25.46 -30.72
CA THR A 211 44.24 25.31 -30.22
C THR A 211 44.28 25.08 -28.69
N PRO A 212 45.36 24.48 -28.13
CA PRO A 212 45.38 23.82 -26.81
C PRO A 212 46.51 24.30 -25.83
N ILE A 213 46.58 23.63 -24.65
CA ILE A 213 47.73 23.47 -23.67
C ILE A 213 47.98 24.67 -22.69
N PRO A 214 48.59 24.54 -21.46
CA PRO A 214 49.06 23.40 -20.61
C PRO A 214 48.40 23.34 -19.19
N GLU A 215 48.34 22.23 -18.44
CA GLU A 215 49.41 21.48 -17.73
C GLU A 215 50.10 22.25 -16.58
N ALA A 216 49.68 21.96 -15.33
CA ALA A 216 50.51 22.11 -14.13
C ALA A 216 50.03 21.16 -13.01
N ALA A 217 50.98 20.39 -12.50
CA ALA A 217 50.86 19.29 -11.55
C ALA A 217 50.79 19.73 -10.08
N GLN A 218 50.30 18.83 -9.22
CA GLN A 218 50.85 18.41 -7.90
C GLN A 218 49.82 17.49 -7.22
N GLU A 219 50.06 16.17 -7.19
CA GLU A 219 50.78 15.43 -6.13
C GLU A 219 50.17 15.57 -4.72
N ALA A 220 49.36 14.58 -4.34
CA ALA A 220 49.21 14.14 -2.95
C ALA A 220 48.82 12.66 -2.94
N THR A 221 49.84 11.82 -2.81
CA THR A 221 49.74 10.39 -2.51
C THR A 221 49.25 10.20 -1.07
N SER A 222 48.08 9.60 -0.89
CA SER A 222 47.62 9.07 0.40
C SER A 222 47.28 7.60 0.23
N SER A 223 48.20 6.77 0.71
CA SER A 223 48.06 5.33 0.90
C SER A 223 46.86 5.02 1.80
N ARG A 224 45.90 4.26 1.28
CA ARG A 224 44.84 3.61 2.06
C ARG A 224 44.90 2.12 1.76
N GLU A 225 45.29 1.34 2.77
CA GLU A 225 45.27 -0.11 2.77
C GLU A 225 43.86 -0.63 2.45
N GLU A 226 43.78 -1.37 1.35
CA GLU A 226 42.60 -2.09 0.91
C GLU A 226 42.67 -3.50 1.51
N ILE A 227 41.95 -3.71 2.62
CA ILE A 227 41.75 -5.04 3.20
C ILE A 227 40.70 -5.74 2.34
N ALA A 228 41.16 -6.64 1.47
CA ALA A 228 40.33 -7.54 0.70
C ALA A 228 39.56 -8.50 1.63
N MET A 229 38.26 -8.25 1.79
CA MET A 229 37.32 -9.21 2.37
C MET A 229 36.90 -10.21 1.27
N PRO A 230 36.89 -11.52 1.54
CA PRO A 230 36.48 -12.54 0.57
C PRO A 230 34.98 -12.39 0.26
N GLY A 231 34.68 -12.21 -1.02
CA GLY A 231 33.32 -12.15 -1.55
C GLY A 231 32.53 -13.40 -1.19
N THR A 232 31.46 -13.20 -0.42
CA THR A 232 30.40 -14.18 -0.27
C THR A 232 29.50 -14.01 -1.49
N GLU A 233 29.66 -14.89 -2.48
CA GLU A 233 28.75 -15.00 -3.61
C GLU A 233 27.34 -15.27 -3.06
N LEU A 234 26.45 -14.29 -3.19
CA LEU A 234 25.03 -14.48 -2.91
C LEU A 234 24.49 -15.50 -3.93
N PRO A 235 23.78 -16.55 -3.47
CA PRO A 235 23.24 -17.55 -4.38
C PRO A 235 22.26 -16.89 -5.35
N ASP A 236 22.37 -17.28 -6.62
CA ASP A 236 21.46 -16.88 -7.69
C ASP A 236 20.01 -16.91 -7.19
N ARG A 237 19.30 -15.79 -7.39
CA ARG A 237 17.88 -15.66 -7.07
C ARG A 237 17.08 -16.60 -7.97
N VAL A 238 16.80 -17.79 -7.45
CA VAL A 238 15.89 -18.75 -8.11
C VAL A 238 14.48 -18.22 -8.00
N ALA A 239 13.87 -17.91 -9.15
CA ALA A 239 12.51 -17.39 -9.24
C ALA A 239 11.48 -18.43 -8.81
N MET A 240 10.37 -17.96 -8.21
CA MET A 240 9.21 -18.78 -7.87
C MET A 240 8.60 -19.39 -9.15
N SER A 241 8.10 -20.64 -9.05
CA SER A 241 7.41 -21.27 -10.17
C SER A 241 6.15 -20.49 -10.55
N ASP A 242 5.90 -20.30 -11.84
CA ASP A 242 4.70 -19.64 -12.38
C ASP A 242 3.40 -20.23 -11.81
N GLN A 243 3.38 -21.52 -11.49
CA GLN A 243 2.22 -22.19 -10.91
C GLN A 243 1.96 -21.75 -9.45
N ALA A 244 3.02 -21.59 -8.64
CA ALA A 244 2.89 -21.10 -7.27
C ALA A 244 2.47 -19.63 -7.26
N ARG A 245 3.01 -18.83 -8.20
CA ARG A 245 2.64 -17.43 -8.39
C ARG A 245 1.17 -17.27 -8.77
N ALA A 246 0.67 -18.07 -9.71
CA ALA A 246 -0.73 -18.04 -10.11
C ALA A 246 -1.69 -18.38 -8.96
N MET A 247 -1.33 -19.34 -8.09
CA MET A 247 -2.14 -19.69 -6.91
C MET A 247 -2.21 -18.55 -5.89
N LEU A 248 -1.14 -17.77 -5.74
CA LEU A 248 -1.11 -16.63 -4.80
C LEU A 248 -1.78 -15.38 -5.38
N GLU A 249 -1.70 -15.17 -6.69
CA GLU A 249 -2.42 -14.09 -7.40
C GLU A 249 -3.94 -14.31 -7.37
N GLU A 250 -4.42 -15.56 -7.39
CA GLU A 250 -5.85 -15.89 -7.24
C GLU A 250 -6.43 -15.44 -5.87
N VAL A 251 -5.59 -15.35 -4.84
CA VAL A 251 -5.96 -14.87 -3.50
C VAL A 251 -5.89 -13.32 -3.41
N GLY A 252 -5.53 -12.63 -4.50
CA GLY A 252 -5.51 -11.16 -4.58
C GLY A 252 -4.44 -10.50 -3.71
N CYS A 253 -3.38 -11.24 -3.37
CA CYS A 253 -2.37 -10.82 -2.41
C CYS A 253 -0.98 -10.69 -3.06
N GLU A 254 -0.80 -9.73 -3.96
CA GLU A 254 0.51 -9.46 -4.60
C GLU A 254 1.64 -9.20 -3.58
N PHE A 255 1.32 -8.59 -2.45
CA PHE A 255 2.26 -8.34 -1.34
C PHE A 255 2.74 -9.64 -0.65
N VAL A 256 1.91 -10.69 -0.67
CA VAL A 256 2.23 -11.97 -0.06
C VAL A 256 3.21 -12.77 -0.93
N VAL A 257 3.14 -12.63 -2.26
CA VAL A 257 4.09 -13.27 -3.19
C VAL A 257 5.53 -12.84 -2.90
N GLU A 258 5.78 -11.53 -2.83
CA GLU A 258 7.13 -11.00 -2.61
C GLU A 258 7.70 -11.40 -1.24
N LYS A 259 6.85 -11.47 -0.20
CA LYS A 259 7.29 -11.90 1.14
C LYS A 259 7.49 -13.41 1.25
N LEU A 260 6.64 -14.22 0.63
CA LEU A 260 6.79 -15.68 0.60
C LEU A 260 8.03 -16.12 -0.22
N GLU A 261 8.38 -15.38 -1.28
CA GLU A 261 9.65 -15.56 -2.00
C GLU A 261 10.85 -15.36 -1.06
N ARG A 262 10.79 -14.35 -0.18
CA ARG A 262 11.82 -14.10 0.85
C ARG A 262 11.83 -15.17 1.95
N GLY A 263 10.67 -15.75 2.24
CA GLY A 263 10.50 -16.86 3.20
C GLY A 263 10.94 -18.24 2.68
N GLY A 264 11.30 -18.35 1.40
CA GLY A 264 11.76 -19.60 0.80
C GLY A 264 10.66 -20.51 0.26
N VAL A 265 9.43 -20.01 0.11
CA VAL A 265 8.33 -20.72 -0.56
C VAL A 265 8.55 -20.59 -2.06
N ARG A 266 8.82 -21.71 -2.75
CA ARG A 266 9.27 -21.66 -4.16
C ARG A 266 8.40 -22.49 -5.08
N GLU A 267 7.80 -23.54 -4.57
CA GLU A 267 6.98 -24.48 -5.34
C GLU A 267 5.52 -24.48 -4.89
N ALA A 268 4.61 -24.87 -5.79
CA ALA A 268 3.19 -24.95 -5.48
C ALA A 268 2.89 -25.93 -4.32
N ARG A 269 3.73 -26.96 -4.14
CA ARG A 269 3.64 -27.88 -3.01
C ARG A 269 3.92 -27.20 -1.67
N ASP A 270 4.76 -26.17 -1.64
CA ASP A 270 5.08 -25.43 -0.42
C ASP A 270 3.89 -24.55 -0.02
N VAL A 271 3.21 -23.95 -1.01
CA VAL A 271 1.96 -23.21 -0.81
C VAL A 271 0.85 -24.12 -0.30
N GLU A 272 0.72 -25.33 -0.85
CA GLU A 272 -0.27 -26.30 -0.41
C GLU A 272 0.05 -26.88 0.98
N ALA A 273 1.35 -27.06 1.30
CA ALA A 273 1.79 -27.47 2.64
C ALA A 273 1.48 -26.38 3.69
N LEU A 274 1.71 -25.10 3.35
CA LEU A 274 1.31 -23.96 4.19
C LEU A 274 -0.20 -23.88 4.41
N ARG A 275 -0.99 -24.34 3.44
CA ARG A 275 -2.45 -24.39 3.55
C ARG A 275 -2.93 -25.51 4.49
N GLN A 276 -2.16 -26.57 4.63
CA GLN A 276 -2.53 -27.75 5.41
C GLN A 276 -1.97 -27.77 6.83
N ASP A 277 -0.92 -26.98 7.12
CA ASP A 277 -0.22 -26.96 8.40
C ASP A 277 -0.16 -25.53 8.99
N GLU A 278 -1.06 -25.25 9.95
CA GLU A 278 -1.17 -23.95 10.62
C GLU A 278 0.09 -23.58 11.43
N GLU A 279 0.77 -24.54 12.04
CA GLU A 279 2.00 -24.26 12.81
C GLU A 279 3.14 -23.88 11.86
N HIS A 280 3.22 -24.55 10.70
CA HIS A 280 4.21 -24.21 9.68
C HIS A 280 3.97 -22.84 9.05
N PHE A 281 2.70 -22.43 8.89
CA PHE A 281 2.34 -21.12 8.36
C PHE A 281 2.80 -19.98 9.26
N ASP A 282 2.54 -20.06 10.57
CA ASP A 282 2.97 -19.03 11.52
C ASP A 282 4.52 -18.93 11.57
N ASP A 283 5.23 -20.05 11.49
CA ASP A 283 6.70 -20.12 11.46
C ASP A 283 7.32 -19.47 10.19
N VAL A 284 6.65 -19.64 9.04
CA VAL A 284 7.06 -19.01 7.78
C VAL A 284 6.76 -17.52 7.78
N MET A 285 5.61 -17.10 8.33
CA MET A 285 5.25 -15.69 8.43
C MET A 285 6.18 -14.91 9.37
N ASP A 286 6.59 -15.51 10.49
CA ASP A 286 7.59 -14.95 11.40
C ASP A 286 8.97 -14.83 10.71
N LYS A 287 9.40 -15.84 9.95
CA LYS A 287 10.64 -15.77 9.15
C LYS A 287 10.58 -14.70 8.06
N CYS A 288 9.39 -14.40 7.54
CA CYS A 288 9.16 -13.32 6.58
C CYS A 288 9.09 -11.91 7.21
N GLY A 289 9.24 -11.81 8.54
CA GLY A 289 9.07 -10.56 9.28
C GLY A 289 7.64 -10.02 9.17
N VAL A 290 6.65 -10.92 9.09
CA VAL A 290 5.23 -10.60 9.15
C VAL A 290 4.72 -11.06 10.50
N THR A 291 4.85 -10.22 11.52
CA THR A 291 4.25 -10.50 12.83
C THR A 291 2.74 -10.28 12.76
N ARG A 292 1.98 -11.20 13.35
CA ARG A 292 0.52 -11.17 13.50
C ARG A 292 -0.02 -9.93 14.22
#